data_AF-A0A504JFD1-F1
#
_entry.id   AF-A0A504JFD1-F1
#
_cell.length_a   1.000
_cell.length_b   1.000
_cell.length_c   1.000
_cell.angle_alpha   90.00
_cell.angle_beta   90.00
_cell.angle_gamma   90.00
#
_symmetry.space_group_name_H-M   'P 1'
#
loop_
_entity.id
_entity.type
_entity.pdbx_description
1 polymer ?
#
loop_
_entity_poly.entity_id
_entity_poly.type
_entity_poly.pdbx_seq_one_letter_code
_entity_poly.pdbx_strand_id
1 'polypeptide(L)'
;MKKDTDTFFEQRIEEYKNILSKGLMLSRSQKNWILRKRREYLAEPRKITEVHVALLDELIPLLGYDWKEYQKDIKNPRKSFSERHKEVQKKLEKERKLNARDKLWIKHIRTKFNRTSKGLSSNEITKMDQLIPLLGYDWRDTLIEVPTTIKSFDDHIAIITQSLHSNQPLSLPQKQWLRNKRKQYHNSPDEFDKTHEEILNSLNNLLGYDWKEYLVKAAKSKSFDKQFSEVLSKLSNNQKLNSRQKSWLARQKEYYKGQHRLMTKKRINALDSLIPMLGYDWKINKYERSQPIPFANHVDHIQKSLEANIDLTPKQVKWLNTQQRLFIKDSEKYDPKKIVLLDTLNKSLGFDWKEKKGNPIPKKHYSYYVKSIKKRITEGKKITNT
;
A
#
# COMPACT_ATOMS: atom_id res chain seq x y z
N MET A 1 -9.94 -34.82 5.19
CA MET A 1 -9.04 -33.75 4.69
C MET A 1 -8.44 -32.85 5.80
N LYS A 2 -8.28 -33.32 7.05
CA LYS A 2 -7.58 -32.55 8.11
C LYS A 2 -6.06 -32.81 8.19
N LYS A 3 -5.55 -33.88 7.56
CA LYS A 3 -4.15 -34.29 7.68
C LYS A 3 -3.15 -33.31 7.05
N ASP A 4 -3.52 -32.64 5.96
CA ASP A 4 -2.58 -31.79 5.22
C ASP A 4 -2.22 -30.50 5.98
N THR A 5 -3.13 -29.95 6.80
CA THR A 5 -2.87 -28.70 7.53
C THR A 5 -1.88 -28.86 8.67
N ASP A 6 -1.84 -30.05 9.29
CA ASP A 6 -1.00 -30.33 10.45
C ASP A 6 0.45 -30.54 10.00
N THR A 7 0.66 -31.21 8.87
CA THR A 7 1.99 -31.40 8.25
C THR A 7 2.68 -30.07 7.92
N PHE A 8 1.94 -29.06 7.44
CA PHE A 8 2.51 -27.74 7.17
C PHE A 8 2.89 -26.96 8.45
N PHE A 9 2.23 -27.25 9.57
CA PHE A 9 2.54 -26.62 10.85
C PHE A 9 3.84 -27.19 11.41
N GLU A 10 3.94 -28.51 11.48
CA GLU A 10 5.13 -29.25 11.94
C GLU A 10 6.38 -28.86 11.14
N GLN A 11 6.30 -28.92 9.81
CA GLN A 11 7.42 -28.54 8.93
C GLN A 11 7.92 -27.12 9.19
N ARG A 12 7.00 -26.20 9.49
CA ARG A 12 7.34 -24.80 9.76
C ARG A 12 7.98 -24.64 11.14
N ILE A 13 7.53 -25.37 12.14
CA ILE A 13 8.16 -25.38 13.47
C ILE A 13 9.59 -25.94 13.36
N GLU A 14 9.76 -27.03 12.61
CA GLU A 14 11.08 -27.64 12.39
C GLU A 14 12.04 -26.72 11.62
N GLU A 15 11.53 -26.00 10.60
CA GLU A 15 12.26 -24.92 9.93
C GLU A 15 12.75 -23.86 10.95
N TYR A 16 11.88 -23.46 11.89
CA TYR A 16 12.22 -22.42 12.87
C TYR A 16 13.23 -22.91 13.89
N LYS A 17 13.10 -24.16 14.37
CA LYS A 17 14.08 -24.80 15.24
C LYS A 17 15.45 -24.83 14.60
N ASN A 18 15.55 -25.25 13.33
CA ASN A 18 16.81 -25.32 12.59
C ASN A 18 17.46 -23.94 12.41
N ILE A 19 16.67 -22.87 12.20
CA ILE A 19 17.19 -21.50 12.13
C ILE A 19 17.72 -21.05 13.50
N LEU A 20 16.92 -21.25 14.55
CA LEU A 20 17.26 -20.78 15.90
C LEU A 20 18.42 -21.57 16.52
N SER A 21 18.51 -22.89 16.28
CA SER A 21 19.61 -23.74 16.77
C SER A 21 20.98 -23.35 16.20
N LYS A 22 21.00 -22.73 15.02
CA LYS A 22 22.19 -22.12 14.40
C LYS A 22 22.52 -20.73 14.96
N GLY A 23 21.80 -20.24 15.96
CA GLY A 23 21.95 -18.89 16.51
C GLY A 23 21.44 -17.78 15.58
N LEU A 24 20.70 -18.12 14.51
CA LEU A 24 20.20 -17.14 13.55
C LEU A 24 18.85 -16.58 14.01
N MET A 25 18.61 -15.32 13.65
CA MET A 25 17.36 -14.63 13.96
C MET A 25 16.26 -14.98 12.94
N LEU A 26 15.06 -15.33 13.43
CA LEU A 26 13.88 -15.46 12.58
C LEU A 26 13.62 -14.18 11.76
N SER A 27 13.25 -14.35 10.50
CA SER A 27 12.86 -13.26 9.60
C SER A 27 11.59 -12.55 10.11
N ARG A 28 11.31 -11.35 9.59
CA ARG A 28 10.09 -10.60 9.93
C ARG A 28 8.81 -11.40 9.66
N SER A 29 8.79 -12.15 8.56
CA SER A 29 7.63 -12.96 8.17
C SER A 29 7.37 -14.10 9.16
N GLN A 30 8.43 -14.78 9.61
CA GLN A 30 8.37 -15.89 10.56
C GLN A 30 7.96 -15.39 11.96
N LYS A 31 8.54 -14.27 12.43
CA LYS A 31 8.13 -13.62 13.69
C LYS A 31 6.65 -13.21 13.68
N ASN A 32 6.19 -12.61 12.58
CA ASN A 32 4.79 -12.24 12.42
C ASN A 32 3.85 -13.46 12.43
N TRP A 33 4.31 -14.60 11.93
CA TRP A 33 3.53 -15.84 11.96
C TRP A 33 3.33 -16.34 13.41
N ILE A 34 4.39 -16.35 14.23
CA ILE A 34 4.30 -16.71 15.66
C ILE A 34 3.35 -15.74 16.39
N LEU A 35 3.51 -14.43 16.16
CA LEU A 35 2.61 -13.41 16.75
C LEU A 35 1.15 -13.56 16.31
N ARG A 36 0.91 -14.06 15.11
CA ARG A 36 -0.45 -14.37 14.65
C ARG A 36 -1.00 -15.58 15.39
N LYS A 37 -0.21 -16.65 15.57
CA LYS A 37 -0.62 -17.83 16.35
C LYS A 37 -0.90 -17.51 17.81
N ARG A 38 -0.08 -16.64 18.42
CA ARG A 38 -0.36 -16.05 19.73
C ARG A 38 -1.72 -15.33 19.79
N ARG A 39 -2.02 -14.47 18.81
CA ARG A 39 -3.31 -13.76 18.77
C ARG A 39 -4.48 -14.71 18.58
N GLU A 40 -4.33 -15.74 17.75
CA GLU A 40 -5.33 -16.80 17.58
C GLU A 40 -5.56 -17.54 18.91
N TYR A 41 -4.48 -17.94 19.60
CA TYR A 41 -4.54 -18.59 20.92
C TYR A 41 -5.27 -17.74 21.98
N LEU A 42 -4.87 -16.47 22.13
CA LEU A 42 -5.43 -15.59 23.15
C LEU A 42 -6.89 -15.20 22.88
N ALA A 43 -7.28 -15.11 21.60
CA ALA A 43 -8.65 -14.82 21.23
C ALA A 43 -9.57 -16.04 21.46
N GLU A 44 -9.10 -17.24 21.12
CA GLU A 44 -9.87 -18.46 21.24
C GLU A 44 -8.94 -19.69 21.35
N PRO A 45 -8.57 -20.10 22.58
CA PRO A 45 -7.55 -21.15 22.79
C PRO A 45 -7.87 -22.46 22.06
N ARG A 46 -9.16 -22.80 21.96
CA ARG A 46 -9.66 -24.02 21.32
C ARG A 46 -9.43 -24.07 19.80
N LYS A 47 -9.11 -22.94 19.14
CA LYS A 47 -8.80 -22.91 17.70
C LYS A 47 -7.42 -23.46 17.37
N ILE A 48 -6.54 -23.58 18.34
CA ILE A 48 -5.22 -24.19 18.18
C ILE A 48 -5.26 -25.53 18.91
N THR A 49 -4.98 -26.60 18.18
CA THR A 49 -4.93 -27.96 18.76
C THR A 49 -3.82 -28.05 19.79
N GLU A 50 -3.98 -28.90 20.79
CA GLU A 50 -2.99 -29.12 21.83
C GLU A 50 -1.62 -29.52 21.26
N VAL A 51 -1.61 -30.33 20.20
CA VAL A 51 -0.41 -30.68 19.43
C VAL A 51 0.31 -29.43 18.90
N HIS A 52 -0.42 -28.46 18.33
CA HIS A 52 0.18 -27.22 17.84
C HIS A 52 0.69 -26.31 18.97
N VAL A 53 0.03 -26.33 20.13
CA VAL A 53 0.52 -25.61 21.32
C VAL A 53 1.83 -26.23 21.80
N ALA A 54 1.90 -27.56 21.91
CA ALA A 54 3.11 -28.27 22.30
C ALA A 54 4.29 -27.97 21.35
N LEU A 55 4.06 -28.05 20.03
CA LEU A 55 5.09 -27.72 19.03
C LEU A 55 5.57 -26.26 19.10
N LEU A 56 4.68 -25.32 19.46
CA LEU A 56 5.09 -23.93 19.70
C LEU A 56 5.86 -23.76 21.01
N ASP A 57 5.49 -24.52 22.05
CA ASP A 57 6.16 -24.53 23.35
C ASP A 57 7.60 -25.05 23.24
N GLU A 58 7.86 -25.96 22.30
CA GLU A 58 9.23 -26.41 21.96
C GLU A 58 10.13 -25.29 21.43
N LEU A 59 9.58 -24.18 20.94
CA LEU A 59 10.37 -23.01 20.53
C LEU A 59 10.80 -22.14 21.73
N ILE A 60 10.19 -22.29 22.91
CA ILE A 60 10.43 -21.41 24.07
C ILE A 60 11.91 -21.36 24.47
N PRO A 61 12.63 -22.48 24.61
CA PRO A 61 14.06 -22.46 24.97
C PRO A 61 14.92 -21.76 23.92
N LEU A 62 14.53 -21.86 22.65
CA LEU A 62 15.27 -21.30 21.51
C LEU A 62 14.95 -19.81 21.27
N LEU A 63 13.74 -19.39 21.60
CA LEU A 63 13.32 -18.00 21.51
C LEU A 63 13.85 -17.17 22.69
N GLY A 64 14.06 -17.81 23.85
CA GLY A 64 14.43 -17.15 25.10
C GLY A 64 13.26 -16.44 25.77
N TYR A 65 12.02 -16.81 25.42
CA TYR A 65 10.78 -16.28 25.98
C TYR A 65 9.60 -17.18 25.66
N ASP A 66 8.55 -17.10 26.48
CA ASP A 66 7.27 -17.73 26.19
C ASP A 66 6.54 -17.00 25.06
N TRP A 67 6.25 -17.69 23.96
CA TRP A 67 5.53 -17.11 22.82
C TRP A 67 4.09 -16.71 23.15
N LYS A 68 3.52 -17.21 24.25
CA LYS A 68 2.21 -16.79 24.80
C LYS A 68 2.30 -15.39 25.43
N GLU A 69 3.45 -15.02 25.97
CA GLU A 69 3.68 -13.72 26.59
C GLU A 69 3.85 -12.58 25.56
N TYR A 70 3.41 -11.37 25.94
CA TYR A 70 3.47 -10.21 25.05
C TYR A 70 4.88 -9.64 25.00
N GLN A 71 5.60 -9.89 23.91
CA GLN A 71 6.83 -9.15 23.62
C GLN A 71 6.52 -7.75 23.08
N LYS A 72 6.61 -6.75 23.96
CA LYS A 72 6.56 -5.34 23.58
C LYS A 72 7.86 -4.96 22.85
N ASP A 73 7.90 -5.22 21.54
CA ASP A 73 8.92 -4.77 20.58
C ASP A 73 10.39 -4.84 21.08
N ILE A 74 10.98 -6.03 21.15
CA ILE A 74 12.41 -6.23 21.47
C ILE A 74 13.38 -5.54 20.47
N LYS A 75 12.90 -5.07 19.30
CA LYS A 75 13.76 -4.34 18.34
C LYS A 75 14.11 -2.90 18.75
N ASN A 76 13.43 -2.36 19.74
CA ASN A 76 13.84 -1.18 20.48
C ASN A 76 13.18 -1.35 21.85
N PRO A 77 13.82 -2.05 22.83
CA PRO A 77 13.32 -1.99 24.18
C PRO A 77 13.10 -0.51 24.48
N ARG A 78 11.85 -0.15 24.82
CA ARG A 78 11.55 1.24 25.18
C ARG A 78 12.46 1.51 26.36
N LYS A 79 13.58 2.20 26.10
CA LYS A 79 14.49 2.64 27.14
C LYS A 79 13.63 3.22 28.24
N SER A 80 13.87 2.75 29.46
CA SER A 80 13.27 3.35 30.63
C SER A 80 13.50 4.86 30.58
N PHE A 81 12.63 5.62 31.23
CA PHE A 81 12.81 7.08 31.33
C PHE A 81 14.24 7.43 31.77
N SER A 82 14.77 6.71 32.77
CA SER A 82 16.12 6.91 33.32
C SER A 82 17.23 6.68 32.29
N GLU A 83 17.16 5.59 31.51
CA GLU A 83 18.14 5.32 30.45
C GLU A 83 18.08 6.36 29.33
N ARG A 84 16.87 6.78 28.98
CA ARG A 84 16.66 7.77 27.92
C ARG A 84 17.14 9.15 28.34
N HIS A 85 16.86 9.54 29.57
CA HIS A 85 17.38 10.76 30.21
C HIS A 85 18.91 10.79 30.16
N LYS A 86 19.59 9.74 30.67
CA LYS A 86 21.06 9.64 30.66
C LYS A 86 21.65 9.74 29.25
N GLU A 87 21.00 9.15 28.25
CA GLU A 87 21.44 9.24 26.86
C GLU A 87 21.35 10.67 26.32
N VAL A 88 20.23 11.36 26.57
CA VAL A 88 20.01 12.74 26.14
C VAL A 88 20.98 13.68 26.85
N GLN A 89 21.14 13.52 28.16
CA GLN A 89 22.09 14.28 28.97
C GLN A 89 23.53 14.16 28.43
N LYS A 90 24.03 12.93 28.25
CA LYS A 90 25.38 12.68 27.68
C LYS A 90 25.57 13.25 26.29
N LYS A 91 24.51 13.43 25.50
CA LYS A 91 24.58 14.06 24.17
C LYS A 91 24.68 15.56 24.28
N LEU A 92 23.89 16.18 25.17
CA LEU A 92 23.91 17.61 25.42
C LEU A 92 25.23 18.06 26.06
N GLU A 93 25.77 17.30 27.03
CA GLU A 93 27.08 17.54 27.64
C GLU A 93 28.24 17.55 26.63
N LYS A 94 28.07 16.87 25.48
CA LYS A 94 29.04 16.86 24.38
C LYS A 94 28.78 17.96 23.34
N GLU A 95 27.95 18.96 23.68
CA GLU A 95 27.50 20.06 22.81
C GLU A 95 26.85 19.60 21.50
N ARG A 96 26.36 18.35 21.44
CA ARG A 96 25.74 17.83 20.22
C ARG A 96 24.30 18.31 20.13
N LYS A 97 23.94 18.88 18.98
CA LYS A 97 22.53 19.17 18.64
C LYS A 97 21.68 17.90 18.77
N LEU A 98 20.58 17.98 19.52
CA LEU A 98 19.61 16.90 19.63
C LEU A 98 19.03 16.54 18.26
N ASN A 99 18.98 15.24 17.96
CA ASN A 99 18.32 14.76 16.75
C ASN A 99 16.78 14.79 16.87
N ALA A 100 16.07 14.53 15.78
CA ALA A 100 14.60 14.55 15.75
C ALA A 100 13.96 13.61 16.79
N ARG A 101 14.56 12.44 17.06
CA ARG A 101 14.05 11.45 18.01
C ARG A 101 14.19 11.94 19.46
N ASP A 102 15.31 12.59 19.78
CA ASP A 102 15.56 13.16 21.11
C ASP A 102 14.62 14.35 21.37
N LYS A 103 14.44 15.24 20.38
CA LYS A 103 13.47 16.35 20.43
C LYS A 103 12.02 15.87 20.59
N LEU A 104 11.63 14.84 19.83
CA LEU A 104 10.29 14.23 19.94
C LEU A 104 10.05 13.61 21.32
N TRP A 105 11.08 13.02 21.92
CA TRP A 105 10.97 12.48 23.28
C TRP A 105 10.74 13.58 24.31
N ILE A 106 11.53 14.67 24.30
CA ILE A 106 11.32 15.83 25.20
C ILE A 106 9.91 16.40 25.01
N LYS A 107 9.45 16.58 23.76
CA LYS A 107 8.08 17.03 23.45
C LYS A 107 7.02 16.10 24.05
N HIS A 108 7.23 14.79 23.99
CA HIS A 108 6.32 13.81 24.58
C HIS A 108 6.26 13.93 26.10
N ILE A 109 7.41 14.06 26.78
CA ILE A 109 7.48 14.28 28.24
C ILE A 109 6.75 15.56 28.64
N ARG A 110 7.00 16.67 27.94
CA ARG A 110 6.26 17.94 28.11
C ARG A 110 4.76 17.78 27.95
N THR A 111 4.33 17.10 26.89
CA THR A 111 2.90 16.84 26.64
C THR A 111 2.28 16.02 27.78
N LYS A 112 3.02 15.04 28.32
CA LYS A 112 2.58 14.21 29.45
C LYS A 112 2.44 15.04 30.74
N PHE A 113 3.38 15.95 30.99
CA PHE A 113 3.34 16.91 32.10
C PHE A 113 2.12 17.83 31.99
N ASN A 114 1.91 18.46 30.84
CA ASN A 114 0.83 19.46 30.66
C ASN A 114 -0.58 18.85 30.64
N ARG A 115 -0.74 17.58 30.26
CA ARG A 115 -2.06 16.93 30.17
C ARG A 115 -2.63 16.49 31.51
N THR A 116 -1.79 16.20 32.48
CA THR A 116 -2.20 15.61 33.75
C THR A 116 -1.21 16.02 34.82
N SER A 117 -1.68 16.67 35.89
CA SER A 117 -0.87 17.00 37.07
C SER A 117 -0.20 15.79 37.73
N LYS A 118 -0.67 14.56 37.40
CA LYS A 118 -0.12 13.26 37.84
C LYS A 118 0.67 12.50 36.77
N GLY A 119 0.95 13.12 35.62
CA GLY A 119 1.53 12.43 34.45
C GLY A 119 2.99 12.02 34.60
N LEU A 120 3.76 12.72 35.42
CA LEU A 120 5.16 12.42 35.72
C LEU A 120 5.34 12.27 37.23
N SER A 121 6.17 11.32 37.63
CA SER A 121 6.63 11.23 39.02
C SER A 121 7.59 12.38 39.35
N SER A 122 7.68 12.76 40.62
CA SER A 122 8.60 13.82 41.06
C SER A 122 10.04 13.56 40.63
N ASN A 123 10.50 12.30 40.68
CA ASN A 123 11.83 11.89 40.22
C ASN A 123 12.04 12.11 38.71
N GLU A 124 11.01 11.89 37.88
CA GLU A 124 11.09 12.18 36.45
C GLU A 124 11.18 13.68 36.18
N ILE A 125 10.45 14.49 36.95
CA ILE A 125 10.51 15.97 36.87
C ILE A 125 11.90 16.45 37.25
N THR A 126 12.43 16.03 38.41
CA THR A 126 13.78 16.40 38.86
C THR A 126 14.84 16.05 37.84
N LYS A 127 14.75 14.88 37.19
CA LYS A 127 15.65 14.51 36.10
C LYS A 127 15.51 15.43 34.90
N MET A 128 14.30 15.69 34.43
CA MET A 128 14.13 16.65 33.32
C MET A 128 14.69 18.04 33.66
N ASP A 129 14.57 18.49 34.91
CA ASP A 129 15.11 19.77 35.36
C ASP A 129 16.65 19.82 35.30
N GLN A 130 17.33 18.69 35.48
CA GLN A 130 18.78 18.58 35.25
C GLN A 130 19.18 18.85 33.80
N LEU A 131 18.25 18.72 32.84
CA LEU A 131 18.51 19.04 31.44
C LEU A 131 18.39 20.54 31.14
N ILE A 132 17.76 21.36 32.02
CA ILE A 132 17.52 22.79 31.75
C ILE A 132 18.81 23.55 31.43
N PRO A 133 19.89 23.46 32.24
CA PRO A 133 21.14 24.16 31.94
C PRO A 133 21.78 23.72 30.62
N LEU A 134 21.57 22.45 30.24
CA LEU A 134 22.14 21.83 29.04
C LEU A 134 21.32 22.11 27.78
N LEU A 135 20.02 22.35 27.93
CA LEU A 135 19.10 22.68 26.84
C LEU A 135 19.15 24.16 26.48
N GLY A 136 19.47 25.02 27.45
CA GLY A 136 19.42 26.47 27.31
C GLY A 136 18.00 27.05 27.35
N TYR A 137 17.00 26.25 27.76
CA TYR A 137 15.61 26.64 27.92
C TYR A 137 14.90 25.69 28.91
N ASP A 138 13.81 26.14 29.55
CA ASP A 138 13.00 25.24 30.40
C ASP A 138 12.28 24.23 29.50
N TRP A 139 12.50 22.93 29.74
CA TRP A 139 11.88 21.87 28.95
C TRP A 139 10.34 21.89 29.05
N ARG A 140 9.76 22.54 30.06
CA ARG A 140 8.31 22.76 30.22
C ARG A 140 7.81 23.83 29.26
N ASP A 141 8.64 24.82 28.97
CA ASP A 141 8.31 25.89 28.06
C ASP A 141 8.00 25.31 26.70
N THR A 142 6.81 25.64 26.21
CA THR A 142 6.47 25.41 24.82
C THR A 142 7.45 26.26 24.01
N LEU A 143 8.53 25.66 23.49
CA LEU A 143 9.32 26.22 22.40
C LEU A 143 8.38 26.50 21.21
N ILE A 144 7.64 27.59 21.30
CA ILE A 144 6.82 28.16 20.25
C ILE A 144 7.73 29.21 19.64
N GLU A 145 8.68 28.73 18.84
CA GLU A 145 9.03 29.44 17.62
C GLU A 145 8.36 28.72 16.46
N VAL A 146 7.04 28.57 16.57
CA VAL A 146 6.22 28.70 15.38
C VAL A 146 5.58 30.06 15.57
N PRO A 147 5.73 31.04 14.66
CA PRO A 147 4.83 32.17 14.64
C PRO A 147 3.45 31.64 14.23
N THR A 148 2.78 30.94 15.15
CA THR A 148 1.34 30.84 15.15
C THR A 148 0.86 32.15 15.75
N THR A 149 0.97 33.24 14.99
CA THR A 149 -0.14 34.18 15.02
C THR A 149 -1.33 33.35 14.57
N ILE A 150 -2.07 32.80 15.54
CA ILE A 150 -3.41 32.29 15.31
C ILE A 150 -4.13 33.52 14.80
N LYS A 151 -4.23 33.63 13.47
CA LYS A 151 -4.92 34.72 12.81
C LYS A 151 -6.33 34.72 13.39
N SER A 152 -6.74 35.88 13.90
CA SER A 152 -8.08 36.06 14.43
C SER A 152 -9.11 35.77 13.35
N PHE A 153 -10.39 35.67 13.73
CA PHE A 153 -11.46 35.59 12.73
C PHE A 153 -11.37 36.76 11.75
N ASP A 154 -11.17 37.98 12.27
CA ASP A 154 -11.10 39.21 11.49
C ASP A 154 -9.88 39.23 10.56
N ASP A 155 -8.73 38.74 11.02
CA ASP A 155 -7.53 38.61 10.17
C ASP A 155 -7.80 37.70 8.97
N HIS A 156 -8.51 36.59 9.22
CA HIS A 156 -8.88 35.65 8.16
C HIS A 156 -9.85 36.28 7.17
N ILE A 157 -10.86 37.02 7.64
CA ILE A 157 -11.80 37.76 6.80
C ILE A 157 -11.05 38.80 5.98
N ALA A 158 -10.25 39.67 6.60
CA ALA A 158 -9.51 40.73 5.91
C ALA A 158 -8.63 40.18 4.78
N ILE A 159 -7.90 39.10 5.06
CA ILE A 159 -7.04 38.43 4.07
C ILE A 159 -7.85 37.81 2.92
N ILE A 160 -9.00 37.19 3.22
CA ILE A 160 -9.87 36.60 2.20
C ILE A 160 -10.47 37.70 1.34
N THR A 161 -11.03 38.74 1.95
CA THR A 161 -11.62 39.91 1.31
C THR A 161 -10.60 40.60 0.40
N GLN A 162 -9.38 40.85 0.89
CA GLN A 162 -8.30 41.42 0.07
C GLN A 162 -7.96 40.54 -1.14
N SER A 163 -7.90 39.21 -0.95
CA SER A 163 -7.62 38.27 -2.04
C SER A 163 -8.72 38.32 -3.10
N LEU A 164 -10.00 38.37 -2.68
CA LEU A 164 -11.15 38.40 -3.57
C LEU A 164 -11.27 39.74 -4.32
N HIS A 165 -11.09 40.87 -3.64
CA HIS A 165 -11.07 42.19 -4.30
C HIS A 165 -9.94 42.33 -5.33
N SER A 166 -8.79 41.70 -5.06
CA SER A 166 -7.66 41.68 -5.99
C SER A 166 -7.82 40.66 -7.13
N ASN A 167 -8.99 40.02 -7.26
CA ASN A 167 -9.26 38.90 -8.18
C ASN A 167 -8.22 37.76 -8.07
N GLN A 168 -7.60 37.59 -6.91
CA GLN A 168 -6.63 36.53 -6.66
C GLN A 168 -7.34 35.26 -6.18
N PRO A 169 -6.94 34.08 -6.67
CA PRO A 169 -7.53 32.83 -6.22
C PRO A 169 -7.18 32.59 -4.74
N LEU A 170 -8.18 32.21 -3.94
CA LEU A 170 -7.95 31.85 -2.54
C LEU A 170 -6.91 30.72 -2.41
N SER A 171 -5.92 30.94 -1.55
CA SER A 171 -4.92 29.97 -1.15
C SER A 171 -5.55 28.75 -0.46
N LEU A 172 -4.80 27.65 -0.38
CA LEU A 172 -5.27 26.42 0.27
C LEU A 172 -5.62 26.64 1.76
N PRO A 173 -4.83 27.39 2.57
CA PRO A 173 -5.20 27.69 3.96
C PRO A 173 -6.51 28.45 4.09
N GLN A 174 -6.74 29.48 3.26
CA GLN A 174 -8.00 30.25 3.26
C GLN A 174 -9.21 29.35 2.92
N LYS A 175 -9.08 28.51 1.88
CA LYS A 175 -10.10 27.52 1.51
C LYS A 175 -10.38 26.52 2.62
N GLN A 176 -9.33 26.07 3.32
CA GLN A 176 -9.45 25.14 4.44
C GLN A 176 -10.20 25.80 5.61
N TRP A 177 -9.87 27.06 5.91
CA TRP A 177 -10.52 27.84 6.96
C TRP A 177 -12.01 28.03 6.69
N LEU A 178 -12.40 28.46 5.49
CA LEU A 178 -13.81 28.58 5.09
C LEU A 178 -14.57 27.25 5.20
N ARG A 179 -13.93 26.13 4.78
CA ARG A 179 -14.52 24.78 4.93
C ARG A 179 -14.72 24.40 6.40
N ASN A 180 -13.80 24.77 7.27
CA ASN A 180 -13.93 24.50 8.71
C ASN A 180 -15.08 25.32 9.31
N LYS A 181 -15.19 26.61 8.96
CA LYS A 181 -16.32 27.46 9.39
C LYS A 181 -17.66 26.93 8.89
N ARG A 182 -17.73 26.52 7.63
CA ARG A 182 -18.91 25.83 7.07
C ARG A 182 -19.27 24.58 7.86
N LYS A 183 -18.28 23.74 8.16
CA LYS A 183 -18.50 22.52 8.93
C LYS A 183 -19.00 22.82 10.34
N GLN A 184 -18.45 23.85 10.99
CA GLN A 184 -18.92 24.30 12.31
C GLN A 184 -20.39 24.72 12.25
N TYR A 185 -20.76 25.55 11.27
CA TYR A 185 -22.14 25.98 11.05
C TYR A 185 -23.10 24.81 10.81
N HIS A 186 -22.78 23.88 9.90
CA HIS A 186 -23.65 22.73 9.62
C HIS A 186 -23.75 21.72 10.76
N ASN A 187 -22.75 21.66 11.63
CA ASN A 187 -22.76 20.76 12.78
C ASN A 187 -23.68 21.28 13.90
N SER A 188 -23.64 22.60 14.16
CA SER A 188 -24.43 23.26 15.21
C SER A 188 -24.90 24.64 14.71
N PRO A 189 -25.95 24.71 13.88
CA PRO A 189 -26.37 25.97 13.28
C PRO A 189 -26.89 26.97 14.33
N ASP A 190 -27.62 26.49 15.34
CA ASP A 190 -28.21 27.33 16.39
C ASP A 190 -27.17 27.88 17.37
N GLU A 191 -26.01 27.23 17.49
CA GLU A 191 -24.91 27.63 18.38
C GLU A 191 -23.83 28.43 17.64
N PHE A 192 -23.95 28.59 16.31
CA PHE A 192 -22.98 29.34 15.54
C PHE A 192 -23.11 30.83 15.83
N ASP A 193 -21.99 31.50 16.07
CA ASP A 193 -21.97 32.93 16.37
C ASP A 193 -22.59 33.73 15.21
N LYS A 194 -23.72 34.37 15.48
CA LYS A 194 -24.48 35.14 14.50
C LYS A 194 -23.66 36.28 13.89
N THR A 195 -22.78 36.90 14.67
CA THR A 195 -21.90 37.97 14.19
C THR A 195 -20.93 37.43 13.14
N HIS A 196 -20.33 36.26 13.42
CA HIS A 196 -19.45 35.59 12.45
C HIS A 196 -20.23 35.13 11.21
N GLU A 197 -21.47 34.69 11.38
CA GLU A 197 -22.35 34.30 10.27
C GLU A 197 -22.63 35.46 9.33
N GLU A 198 -23.02 36.62 9.88
CA GLU A 198 -23.28 37.85 9.10
C GLU A 198 -22.04 38.30 8.34
N ILE A 199 -20.87 38.31 8.99
CA ILE A 199 -19.60 38.67 8.33
C ILE A 199 -19.28 37.67 7.22
N LEU A 200 -19.46 36.37 7.42
CA LEU A 200 -19.23 35.37 6.37
C LEU A 200 -20.25 35.50 5.23
N ASN A 201 -21.52 35.82 5.53
CA ASN A 201 -22.55 36.05 4.52
C ASN A 201 -22.19 37.24 3.63
N SER A 202 -21.54 38.27 4.17
CA SER A 202 -21.05 39.40 3.37
C SER A 202 -20.05 39.00 2.28
N LEU A 203 -19.34 37.86 2.46
CA LEU A 203 -18.41 37.33 1.47
C LEU A 203 -19.11 36.66 0.28
N ASN A 204 -20.40 36.32 0.36
CA ASN A 204 -21.08 35.53 -0.67
C ASN A 204 -21.03 36.18 -2.06
N ASN A 205 -21.21 37.50 -2.11
CA ASN A 205 -21.12 38.27 -3.35
C ASN A 205 -19.72 38.22 -3.97
N LEU A 206 -18.67 38.27 -3.13
CA LEU A 206 -17.28 38.20 -3.57
C LEU A 206 -16.85 36.79 -3.96
N LEU A 207 -17.39 35.77 -3.29
CA LEU A 207 -17.14 34.37 -3.58
C LEU A 207 -17.86 33.89 -4.86
N GLY A 208 -18.99 34.53 -5.19
CA GLY A 208 -19.88 34.12 -6.29
C GLY A 208 -20.69 32.86 -5.97
N TYR A 209 -20.78 32.49 -4.69
CA TYR A 209 -21.56 31.36 -4.17
C TYR A 209 -21.76 31.52 -2.66
N ASP A 210 -22.76 30.83 -2.10
CA ASP A 210 -22.99 30.82 -0.65
C ASP A 210 -21.89 30.03 0.07
N TRP A 211 -21.17 30.67 0.99
CA TRP A 211 -20.12 30.03 1.78
C TRP A 211 -20.67 28.86 2.61
N LYS A 212 -21.97 28.79 2.90
CA LYS A 212 -22.61 27.66 3.60
C LYS A 212 -22.77 26.45 2.68
N GLU A 213 -22.91 26.63 1.37
CA GLU A 213 -23.11 25.53 0.45
C GLU A 213 -21.84 24.70 0.30
N TYR A 214 -21.97 23.38 0.41
CA TYR A 214 -20.94 22.50 -0.09
C TYR A 214 -20.80 22.75 -1.58
N LEU A 215 -19.70 23.38 -1.99
CA LEU A 215 -19.18 23.30 -3.36
C LEU A 215 -18.86 21.83 -3.67
N VAL A 216 -19.90 21.03 -3.83
CA VAL A 216 -19.87 19.87 -4.67
C VAL A 216 -19.62 20.49 -6.01
N LYS A 217 -18.34 20.57 -6.42
CA LYS A 217 -18.05 20.43 -7.83
C LYS A 217 -18.74 19.13 -8.17
N ALA A 218 -19.97 19.20 -8.66
CA ALA A 218 -20.58 18.14 -9.42
C ALA A 218 -19.65 18.03 -10.62
N ALA A 219 -18.53 17.34 -10.42
CA ALA A 219 -17.70 16.86 -11.48
C ALA A 219 -18.67 15.97 -12.22
N LYS A 220 -19.36 16.54 -13.22
CA LYS A 220 -20.44 15.91 -13.98
C LYS A 220 -19.97 14.48 -14.16
N SER A 221 -20.60 13.56 -13.44
CA SER A 221 -20.09 12.19 -13.35
C SER A 221 -20.01 11.74 -14.79
N LYS A 222 -18.79 11.55 -15.30
CA LYS A 222 -18.61 11.26 -16.72
C LYS A 222 -19.50 10.06 -17.02
N SER A 223 -20.24 10.12 -18.12
CA SER A 223 -21.11 9.00 -18.53
C SER A 223 -20.29 7.71 -18.59
N PHE A 224 -20.99 6.58 -18.45
CA PHE A 224 -20.35 5.26 -18.56
C PHE A 224 -19.49 5.17 -19.83
N ASP A 225 -20.04 5.56 -20.98
CA ASP A 225 -19.36 5.46 -22.28
C ASP A 225 -18.09 6.31 -22.34
N LYS A 226 -18.12 7.50 -21.74
CA LYS A 226 -16.94 8.38 -21.68
C LYS A 226 -15.85 7.81 -20.78
N GLN A 227 -16.20 7.29 -19.60
CA GLN A 227 -15.22 6.66 -18.71
C GLN A 227 -14.67 5.36 -19.30
N PHE A 228 -15.54 4.55 -19.92
CA PHE A 228 -15.17 3.33 -20.61
C PHE A 228 -14.18 3.62 -21.74
N SER A 229 -14.49 4.58 -22.62
CA SER A 229 -13.61 4.95 -23.75
C SER A 229 -12.24 5.45 -23.27
N GLU A 230 -12.20 6.23 -22.19
CA GLU A 230 -10.93 6.69 -21.59
C GLU A 230 -10.11 5.53 -21.00
N VAL A 231 -10.76 4.53 -20.41
CA VAL A 231 -10.08 3.33 -19.89
C VAL A 231 -9.59 2.45 -21.04
N LEU A 232 -10.45 2.18 -22.01
CA LEU A 232 -10.15 1.38 -23.19
C LEU A 232 -8.97 1.98 -23.96
N SER A 233 -9.04 3.26 -24.31
CA SER A 233 -7.95 3.96 -25.03
C SER A 233 -6.61 3.87 -24.29
N LYS A 234 -6.60 4.02 -22.96
CA LYS A 234 -5.36 3.84 -22.18
C LYS A 234 -4.84 2.42 -22.21
N LEU A 235 -5.71 1.43 -22.04
CA LEU A 235 -5.32 0.03 -22.02
C LEU A 235 -4.83 -0.44 -23.40
N SER A 236 -5.51 -0.05 -24.48
CA SER A 236 -5.10 -0.32 -25.87
C SER A 236 -3.73 0.28 -26.18
N ASN A 237 -3.40 1.44 -25.61
CA ASN A 237 -2.09 2.08 -25.73
C ASN A 237 -1.05 1.58 -24.70
N ASN A 238 -1.31 0.46 -24.02
CA ASN A 238 -0.45 -0.11 -22.97
C ASN A 238 -0.10 0.88 -21.82
N GLN A 239 -0.92 1.90 -21.60
CA GLN A 239 -0.74 2.88 -20.53
C GLN A 239 -1.33 2.42 -19.20
N LYS A 240 -0.70 2.84 -18.10
CA LYS A 240 -1.22 2.57 -16.75
C LYS A 240 -2.45 3.42 -16.46
N LEU A 241 -3.49 2.78 -15.92
CA LEU A 241 -4.67 3.47 -15.38
C LEU A 241 -4.29 4.31 -14.15
N ASN A 242 -4.82 5.54 -14.10
CA ASN A 242 -4.66 6.42 -12.94
C ASN A 242 -5.58 6.00 -11.78
N SER A 243 -5.47 6.68 -10.63
CA SER A 243 -6.28 6.39 -9.44
C SER A 243 -7.78 6.51 -9.71
N ARG A 244 -8.22 7.56 -10.40
CA ARG A 244 -9.64 7.81 -10.73
C ARG A 244 -10.23 6.69 -11.59
N GLN A 245 -9.53 6.26 -12.62
CA GLN A 245 -9.93 5.17 -13.52
C GLN A 245 -10.00 3.82 -12.78
N LYS A 246 -9.02 3.55 -11.91
CA LYS A 246 -9.04 2.36 -11.04
C LYS A 246 -10.23 2.38 -10.08
N SER A 247 -10.52 3.54 -9.47
CA SER A 247 -11.68 3.72 -8.60
C SER A 247 -13.00 3.63 -9.35
N TRP A 248 -13.05 4.01 -10.63
CA TRP A 248 -14.22 3.80 -11.47
C TRP A 248 -14.45 2.31 -11.76
N LEU A 249 -13.42 1.57 -12.19
CA LEU A 249 -13.53 0.10 -12.39
C LEU A 249 -13.93 -0.62 -11.10
N ALA A 250 -13.36 -0.22 -9.95
CA ALA A 250 -13.76 -0.76 -8.66
C ALA A 250 -15.24 -0.50 -8.37
N ARG A 251 -15.75 0.70 -8.65
CA ARG A 251 -17.19 0.99 -8.51
C ARG A 251 -18.06 0.16 -9.46
N GLN A 252 -17.66 -0.03 -10.72
CA GLN A 252 -18.40 -0.89 -11.66
C GLN A 252 -18.52 -2.32 -11.14
N LYS A 253 -17.44 -2.83 -10.54
CA LYS A 253 -17.44 -4.13 -9.88
C LYS A 253 -18.37 -4.17 -8.66
N GLU A 254 -18.34 -3.17 -7.79
CA GLU A 254 -19.27 -3.12 -6.65
C GLU A 254 -20.73 -3.08 -7.13
N TYR A 255 -21.03 -2.34 -8.19
CA TYR A 255 -22.34 -2.37 -8.85
C TYR A 255 -22.70 -3.76 -9.37
N TYR A 256 -21.76 -4.45 -10.02
CA TYR A 256 -21.98 -5.81 -10.50
C TYR A 256 -22.28 -6.79 -9.36
N LYS A 257 -21.57 -6.68 -8.22
CA LYS A 257 -21.76 -7.58 -7.06
C LYS A 257 -23.02 -7.27 -6.25
N GLY A 258 -23.25 -6.01 -5.93
CA GLY A 258 -24.36 -5.60 -5.06
C GLY A 258 -25.68 -5.34 -5.79
N GLN A 259 -25.63 -4.96 -7.06
CA GLN A 259 -26.78 -4.55 -7.85
C GLN A 259 -26.70 -5.09 -9.28
N HIS A 260 -26.36 -6.38 -9.42
CA HIS A 260 -26.19 -7.04 -10.73
C HIS A 260 -27.34 -6.76 -11.71
N ARG A 261 -28.58 -6.72 -11.19
CA ARG A 261 -29.80 -6.46 -11.98
C ARG A 261 -29.87 -5.05 -12.60
N LEU A 262 -29.15 -4.07 -12.05
CA LEU A 262 -29.12 -2.69 -12.54
C LEU A 262 -28.04 -2.46 -13.62
N MET A 263 -27.13 -3.42 -13.82
CA MET A 263 -26.19 -3.37 -14.93
C MET A 263 -26.79 -4.03 -16.16
N THR A 264 -26.97 -3.25 -17.23
CA THR A 264 -27.41 -3.80 -18.50
C THR A 264 -26.38 -4.77 -19.08
N LYS A 265 -26.83 -5.81 -19.77
CA LYS A 265 -25.97 -6.78 -20.47
C LYS A 265 -24.95 -6.09 -21.39
N LYS A 266 -25.35 -4.98 -22.03
CA LYS A 266 -24.46 -4.13 -22.85
C LYS A 266 -23.26 -3.59 -22.05
N ARG A 267 -23.49 -3.08 -20.83
CA ARG A 267 -22.40 -2.56 -19.97
C ARG A 267 -21.48 -3.66 -19.48
N ILE A 268 -22.03 -4.82 -19.14
CA ILE A 268 -21.26 -6.00 -18.71
C ILE A 268 -20.35 -6.45 -19.86
N ASN A 269 -20.89 -6.62 -21.06
CA ASN A 269 -20.13 -7.03 -22.24
C ASN A 269 -19.02 -6.01 -22.58
N ALA A 270 -19.30 -4.71 -22.47
CA ALA A 270 -18.29 -3.68 -22.65
C ALA A 270 -17.15 -3.82 -21.64
N LEU A 271 -17.44 -4.00 -20.35
CA LEU A 271 -16.39 -4.18 -19.35
C LEU A 271 -15.63 -5.51 -19.52
N ASP A 272 -16.30 -6.58 -19.95
CA ASP A 272 -15.69 -7.88 -20.25
C ASP A 272 -14.68 -7.78 -21.40
N SER A 273 -14.90 -6.87 -22.36
CA SER A 273 -13.93 -6.61 -23.42
C SER A 273 -12.61 -6.01 -22.90
N LEU A 274 -12.56 -5.51 -21.66
CA LEU A 274 -11.33 -5.01 -21.04
C LEU A 274 -10.49 -6.13 -20.43
N ILE A 275 -11.05 -7.34 -20.20
CA ILE A 275 -10.38 -8.45 -19.50
C ILE A 275 -9.03 -8.80 -20.13
N PRO A 276 -8.91 -8.97 -21.46
CA PRO A 276 -7.62 -9.30 -22.10
C PRO A 276 -6.55 -8.24 -21.82
N MET A 277 -6.92 -6.96 -21.85
CA MET A 277 -5.98 -5.85 -21.68
C MET A 277 -5.63 -5.59 -20.21
N LEU A 278 -6.58 -5.81 -19.31
CA LEU A 278 -6.34 -5.75 -17.86
C LEU A 278 -5.42 -6.90 -17.41
N GLY A 279 -5.52 -8.05 -18.09
CA GLY A 279 -4.88 -9.30 -17.71
C GLY A 279 -5.49 -9.88 -16.43
N TYR A 280 -6.74 -9.55 -16.13
CA TYR A 280 -7.53 -10.10 -15.04
C TYR A 280 -9.03 -9.81 -15.28
N ASP A 281 -9.88 -10.67 -14.73
CA ASP A 281 -11.32 -10.42 -14.69
C ASP A 281 -11.64 -9.31 -13.69
N TRP A 282 -12.25 -8.23 -14.17
CA TRP A 282 -12.61 -7.05 -13.38
C TRP A 282 -13.69 -7.36 -12.31
N LYS A 283 -14.42 -8.47 -12.44
CA LYS A 283 -15.44 -8.94 -11.48
C LYS A 283 -14.80 -9.51 -10.21
N ILE A 284 -13.58 -10.04 -10.29
CA ILE A 284 -12.90 -10.79 -9.22
C ILE A 284 -12.23 -9.85 -8.20
N ASN A 285 -12.28 -10.21 -6.91
CA ASN A 285 -11.67 -9.43 -5.86
C ASN A 285 -10.14 -9.45 -5.92
N LYS A 286 -9.48 -8.32 -5.65
CA LYS A 286 -8.00 -8.26 -5.63
C LYS A 286 -7.41 -9.20 -4.57
N TYR A 287 -8.20 -9.54 -3.54
CA TYR A 287 -7.86 -10.51 -2.49
C TYR A 287 -8.19 -11.96 -2.86
N GLU A 288 -9.12 -12.21 -3.80
CA GLU A 288 -9.32 -13.52 -4.44
C GLU A 288 -8.20 -13.84 -5.45
N ARG A 289 -7.40 -12.83 -5.86
CA ARG A 289 -6.14 -13.02 -6.62
C ARG A 289 -5.03 -13.74 -5.85
N SER A 290 -5.28 -14.12 -4.60
CA SER A 290 -4.32 -14.91 -3.82
C SER A 290 -4.22 -16.35 -4.31
N GLN A 291 -5.19 -16.82 -5.13
CA GLN A 291 -5.00 -18.07 -5.83
C GLN A 291 -4.08 -17.83 -7.03
N PRO A 292 -2.88 -18.46 -7.07
CA PRO A 292 -2.02 -18.38 -8.23
C PRO A 292 -2.82 -18.85 -9.45
N ILE A 293 -2.80 -18.06 -10.53
CA ILE A 293 -3.37 -18.49 -11.81
C ILE A 293 -2.73 -19.87 -12.11
N PRO A 294 -3.53 -20.91 -12.35
CA PRO A 294 -3.01 -22.23 -12.67
C PRO A 294 -2.02 -22.13 -13.81
N PHE A 295 -0.91 -22.87 -13.73
CA PHE A 295 0.16 -22.82 -14.71
C PHE A 295 -0.36 -23.03 -16.15
N ALA A 296 -1.26 -23.98 -16.34
CA ALA A 296 -1.90 -24.27 -17.62
C ALA A 296 -2.64 -23.05 -18.20
N ASN A 297 -3.33 -22.28 -17.37
CA ASN A 297 -4.06 -21.08 -17.83
C ASN A 297 -3.09 -19.98 -18.29
N HIS A 298 -1.91 -19.88 -17.67
CA HIS A 298 -0.87 -18.97 -18.14
C HIS A 298 -0.37 -19.35 -19.54
N VAL A 299 -0.14 -20.63 -19.77
CA VAL A 299 0.27 -21.17 -21.07
C VAL A 299 -0.81 -20.94 -22.12
N ASP A 300 -2.07 -21.29 -21.81
CA ASP A 300 -3.23 -21.09 -22.70
C ASP A 300 -3.42 -19.62 -23.09
N HIS A 301 -3.29 -18.69 -22.14
CA HIS A 301 -3.37 -17.26 -22.43
C HIS A 301 -2.25 -16.77 -23.36
N ILE A 302 -1.03 -17.27 -23.18
CA ILE A 302 0.10 -16.95 -24.05
C ILE A 302 -0.16 -17.54 -25.44
N GLN A 303 -0.55 -18.81 -25.51
CA GLN A 303 -0.87 -19.51 -26.75
C GLN A 303 -1.94 -18.77 -27.56
N LYS A 304 -3.08 -18.44 -26.95
CA LYS A 304 -4.15 -17.65 -27.58
C LYS A 304 -3.68 -16.29 -28.08
N SER A 305 -2.81 -15.61 -27.33
CA SER A 305 -2.23 -14.33 -27.76
C SER A 305 -1.37 -14.52 -29.02
N LEU A 306 -0.54 -15.56 -29.05
CA LEU A 306 0.32 -15.88 -30.20
C LEU A 306 -0.49 -16.31 -31.42
N GLU A 307 -1.49 -17.18 -31.26
CA GLU A 307 -2.39 -17.65 -32.33
C GLU A 307 -3.21 -16.50 -32.93
N ALA A 308 -3.69 -15.59 -32.09
CA ALA A 308 -4.40 -14.38 -32.52
C ALA A 308 -3.46 -13.30 -33.11
N ASN A 309 -2.15 -13.57 -33.18
CA ASN A 309 -1.14 -12.63 -33.66
C ASN A 309 -1.04 -11.33 -32.84
N ILE A 310 -1.32 -11.43 -31.54
CA ILE A 310 -1.23 -10.34 -30.58
C ILE A 310 0.13 -10.40 -29.88
N ASP A 311 0.80 -9.25 -29.78
CA ASP A 311 2.06 -9.14 -29.05
C ASP A 311 1.89 -9.54 -27.58
N LEU A 312 2.81 -10.37 -27.06
CA LEU A 312 2.81 -10.75 -25.65
C LEU A 312 2.96 -9.52 -24.76
N THR A 313 2.10 -9.42 -23.75
CA THR A 313 2.18 -8.35 -22.76
C THR A 313 3.51 -8.44 -21.97
N PRO A 314 4.01 -7.32 -21.42
CA PRO A 314 5.22 -7.34 -20.58
C PRO A 314 5.14 -8.30 -19.38
N LYS A 315 3.93 -8.60 -18.89
CA LYS A 315 3.71 -9.59 -17.83
C LYS A 315 3.91 -11.02 -18.33
N GLN A 316 3.34 -11.36 -19.50
CA GLN A 316 3.52 -12.68 -20.14
C GLN A 316 4.99 -12.92 -20.46
N VAL A 317 5.67 -11.94 -21.06
CA VAL A 317 7.12 -12.00 -21.35
C VAL A 317 7.92 -12.22 -20.07
N LYS A 318 7.66 -11.44 -19.02
CA LYS A 318 8.34 -11.60 -17.72
C LYS A 318 8.07 -12.97 -17.09
N TRP A 319 6.85 -13.49 -17.23
CA TRP A 319 6.49 -14.81 -16.73
C TRP A 319 7.25 -15.90 -17.48
N LEU A 320 7.29 -15.86 -18.82
CA LEU A 320 8.02 -16.81 -19.65
C LEU A 320 9.53 -16.81 -19.34
N ASN A 321 10.14 -15.62 -19.22
CA ASN A 321 11.54 -15.46 -18.80
C ASN A 321 11.80 -15.98 -17.38
N THR A 322 10.78 -16.01 -16.52
CA THR A 322 10.91 -16.58 -15.19
C THR A 322 10.91 -18.10 -15.27
N GLN A 323 10.03 -18.69 -16.08
CA GLN A 323 10.03 -20.15 -16.30
C GLN A 323 11.35 -20.61 -16.94
N GLN A 324 11.82 -19.91 -17.97
CA GLN A 324 13.11 -20.19 -18.60
C GLN A 324 14.27 -20.15 -17.61
N ARG A 325 14.36 -19.11 -16.78
CA ARG A 325 15.42 -19.02 -15.75
C ARG A 325 15.34 -20.13 -14.71
N LEU A 326 14.13 -20.52 -14.31
CA LEU A 326 13.93 -21.62 -13.38
C LEU A 326 14.38 -22.95 -13.99
N PHE A 327 14.04 -23.20 -15.26
CA PHE A 327 14.49 -24.37 -16.00
C PHE A 327 16.01 -24.41 -16.15
N ILE A 328 16.65 -23.31 -16.58
CA ILE A 328 18.11 -23.23 -16.74
C ILE A 328 18.84 -23.44 -15.39
N LYS A 329 18.25 -22.98 -14.29
CA LYS A 329 18.88 -23.08 -12.96
C LYS A 329 18.96 -24.52 -12.45
N ASP A 330 17.93 -25.32 -12.68
CA ASP A 330 17.85 -26.71 -12.19
C ASP A 330 16.90 -27.51 -13.10
N SER A 331 17.39 -27.90 -14.28
CA SER A 331 16.55 -28.54 -15.31
C SER A 331 16.08 -29.93 -14.91
N GLU A 332 16.87 -30.65 -14.11
CA GLU A 332 16.55 -31.99 -13.61
C GLU A 332 15.39 -31.98 -12.61
N LYS A 333 15.28 -30.91 -11.79
CA LYS A 333 14.20 -30.76 -10.81
C LYS A 333 13.01 -29.95 -11.32
N TYR A 334 13.05 -29.51 -12.57
CA TYR A 334 11.94 -28.75 -13.14
C TYR A 334 10.79 -29.71 -13.49
N ASP A 335 9.57 -29.36 -13.06
CA ASP A 335 8.38 -30.21 -13.20
C ASP A 335 8.12 -30.62 -14.68
N PRO A 336 8.20 -31.93 -15.02
CA PRO A 336 8.02 -32.40 -16.39
C PRO A 336 6.67 -32.03 -17.00
N LYS A 337 5.60 -31.94 -16.19
CA LYS A 337 4.27 -31.55 -16.68
C LYS A 337 4.27 -30.10 -17.16
N LYS A 338 5.06 -29.23 -16.53
CA LYS A 338 5.22 -27.83 -16.94
C LYS A 338 6.03 -27.71 -18.22
N ILE A 339 7.03 -28.58 -18.40
CA ILE A 339 7.83 -28.64 -19.63
C ILE A 339 6.92 -28.97 -20.82
N VAL A 340 6.14 -30.05 -20.72
CA VAL A 340 5.20 -30.46 -21.79
C VAL A 340 4.25 -29.32 -22.16
N LEU A 341 3.70 -28.62 -21.17
CA LEU A 341 2.82 -27.47 -21.42
C LEU A 341 3.57 -26.31 -22.10
N LEU A 342 4.77 -25.95 -21.65
CA LEU A 342 5.53 -24.86 -22.26
C LEU A 342 6.01 -25.22 -23.68
N ASP A 343 6.32 -26.49 -23.94
CA ASP A 343 6.74 -26.98 -25.26
C ASP A 343 5.65 -26.78 -26.31
N THR A 344 4.36 -26.73 -25.91
CA THR A 344 3.26 -26.37 -26.83
C THR A 344 3.42 -24.96 -27.41
N LEU A 345 4.13 -24.06 -26.72
CA LEU A 345 4.36 -22.70 -27.18
C LEU A 345 5.46 -22.62 -28.25
N ASN A 346 6.34 -23.61 -28.39
CA ASN A 346 7.52 -23.55 -29.27
C ASN A 346 7.14 -23.27 -30.72
N LYS A 347 6.08 -23.94 -31.21
CA LYS A 347 5.56 -23.74 -32.57
C LYS A 347 5.12 -22.29 -32.80
N SER A 348 4.43 -21.71 -31.83
CA SER A 348 3.88 -20.35 -31.91
C SER A 348 4.94 -19.27 -31.67
N LEU A 349 5.94 -19.57 -30.84
CA LEU A 349 7.07 -18.69 -30.55
C LEU A 349 8.06 -18.64 -31.71
N GLY A 350 8.17 -19.72 -32.50
CA GLY A 350 9.14 -19.88 -33.58
C GLY A 350 10.56 -20.16 -33.08
N PHE A 351 10.72 -20.56 -31.82
CA PHE A 351 11.98 -20.98 -31.19
C PHE A 351 11.68 -21.80 -29.93
N ASP A 352 12.67 -22.53 -29.42
CA ASP A 352 12.55 -23.27 -28.16
C ASP A 352 12.61 -22.30 -26.97
N TRP A 353 11.56 -22.27 -26.14
CA TRP A 353 11.51 -21.43 -24.93
C TRP A 353 12.65 -21.72 -23.94
N LYS A 354 13.29 -22.90 -24.02
CA LYS A 354 14.43 -23.30 -23.18
C LYS A 354 15.72 -22.59 -23.56
N GLU A 355 15.86 -22.12 -24.81
CA GLU A 355 17.09 -21.53 -25.31
C GLU A 355 17.37 -20.15 -24.72
N LYS A 356 18.49 -20.01 -24.01
CA LYS A 356 18.96 -18.75 -23.44
C LYS A 356 19.43 -17.83 -24.58
N LYS A 357 18.54 -17.04 -25.18
CA LYS A 357 19.00 -15.95 -26.05
C LYS A 357 19.87 -15.02 -25.22
N GLY A 358 21.13 -14.84 -25.64
CA GLY A 358 22.11 -13.94 -25.03
C GLY A 358 21.68 -12.47 -25.00
N ASN A 359 20.51 -12.13 -25.54
CA ASN A 359 19.86 -10.84 -25.36
C ASN A 359 18.44 -11.02 -24.83
N PRO A 360 18.01 -10.21 -23.84
CA PRO A 360 16.62 -10.21 -23.39
C PRO A 360 15.73 -9.99 -24.61
N ILE A 361 14.68 -10.82 -24.76
CA ILE A 361 13.63 -10.71 -25.78
C ILE A 361 13.44 -9.22 -26.12
N PRO A 362 13.95 -8.72 -27.28
CA PRO A 362 14.06 -7.29 -27.47
C PRO A 362 12.65 -6.72 -27.55
N LYS A 363 12.30 -5.87 -26.58
CA LYS A 363 10.96 -5.28 -26.42
C LYS A 363 10.41 -4.59 -27.67
N LYS A 364 11.27 -4.25 -28.64
CA LYS A 364 10.90 -3.57 -29.89
C LYS A 364 10.99 -4.44 -31.15
N HIS A 365 11.55 -5.65 -31.08
CA HIS A 365 11.77 -6.48 -32.27
C HIS A 365 10.93 -7.76 -32.33
N TYR A 366 10.09 -8.06 -31.33
CA TYR A 366 9.23 -9.25 -31.41
C TYR A 366 8.24 -9.15 -32.59
N SER A 367 7.58 -8.00 -32.75
CA SER A 367 6.66 -7.79 -33.89
C SER A 367 7.39 -7.79 -35.24
N TYR A 368 8.61 -7.27 -35.33
CA TYR A 368 9.44 -7.28 -36.55
C TYR A 368 9.96 -8.69 -36.86
N TYR A 369 10.37 -9.43 -35.84
CA TYR A 369 10.86 -10.81 -35.94
C TYR A 369 9.74 -11.78 -36.34
N VAL A 370 8.58 -11.71 -35.68
CA VAL A 370 7.39 -12.49 -36.03
C VAL A 370 6.92 -12.15 -37.45
N LYS A 371 6.95 -10.87 -37.86
CA LYS A 371 6.69 -10.47 -39.26
C LYS A 371 7.74 -11.05 -40.23
N SER A 372 9.02 -11.04 -39.88
CA SER A 372 10.09 -11.58 -40.74
C SER A 372 10.07 -13.11 -40.85
N ILE A 373 9.72 -13.82 -39.77
CA ILE A 373 9.55 -15.28 -39.78
C ILE A 373 8.34 -15.64 -40.64
N LYS A 374 7.21 -14.95 -40.47
CA LYS A 374 6.03 -15.17 -41.29
C LYS A 374 6.30 -14.92 -42.76
N LYS A 375 6.98 -13.82 -43.10
CA LYS A 375 7.40 -13.54 -44.48
C LYS A 375 8.23 -14.69 -45.05
N ARG A 376 9.19 -15.23 -44.30
CA ARG A 376 10.02 -16.37 -44.74
C ARG A 376 9.23 -17.67 -44.89
N ILE A 377 8.28 -17.95 -43.98
CA ILE A 377 7.40 -19.13 -44.07
C ILE A 377 6.47 -19.02 -45.28
N THR A 378 5.85 -17.86 -45.53
CA THR A 378 5.02 -17.64 -46.74
C THR A 378 5.84 -17.67 -48.03
N GLU A 379 7.13 -17.34 -47.98
CA GLU A 379 8.05 -17.42 -49.12
C GLU A 379 8.68 -18.82 -49.31
N GLY A 380 8.30 -19.82 -48.51
CA GLY A 380 8.85 -21.18 -48.60
C GLY A 380 10.33 -21.31 -48.21
N LYS A 381 10.91 -20.30 -47.54
CA LYS A 381 12.33 -20.26 -47.20
C LYS A 381 12.60 -20.99 -45.88
N LYS A 382 13.57 -21.93 -45.89
CA LYS A 382 14.06 -22.60 -44.67
C LYS A 382 14.60 -21.56 -43.68
N ILE A 383 14.17 -21.66 -42.43
CA ILE A 383 14.69 -20.85 -41.33
C ILE A 383 15.98 -21.53 -40.86
N THR A 384 17.13 -20.96 -41.19
CA THR A 384 18.43 -21.40 -40.65
C THR A 384 18.71 -20.68 -39.34
N ASN A 385 19.08 -21.43 -38.31
CA ASN A 385 19.50 -20.88 -37.03
C ASN A 385 20.86 -20.17 -37.20
N THR A 386 20.92 -18.91 -36.81
CA THR A 386 22.16 -18.10 -36.64
C THR A 386 22.21 -17.56 -35.24
#